data_AF-A0A2V2DMG5-F1
#
_entry.id   AF-A0A2V2DMG5-F1
#
_cell.length_a   1.000
_cell.length_b   1.000
_cell.length_c   1.000
_cell.angle_alpha   90.00
_cell.angle_beta   90.00
_cell.angle_gamma   90.00
#
_symmetry.space_group_name_H-M   'P 1'
#
loop_
_entity.id
_entity.type
_entity.pdbx_description
1 polymer ?
#
loop_
_entity_poly.entity_id
_entity_poly.type
_entity_poly.pdbx_seq_one_letter_code
_entity_poly.pdbx_strand_id
1 'polypeptide(L)'
;MDIKLFDGIAPKDRKQIMECFGARTESFNEGETILSYGQGNRSVGIVLEGMVNIEKTDANGNRMIMEQVDAGEIFGEMIAFSRLAQDDFAAVTEEACIVVFFDNEKISHPCGKLCGFHLKMIDNMLAIMSQKSMKLSERVVVLSNRSIREKLLHYFSILAAKNGSRTFRLPVTGVSLA
;
A
#
# COMPACT_ATOMS: atom_id res chain seq x y z
N MET A 1 -7.07 16.06 -0.56
CA MET A 1 -6.60 14.68 -0.69
C MET A 1 -6.92 13.94 0.60
N ASP A 2 -7.62 12.81 0.48
CA ASP A 2 -8.01 11.98 1.61
C ASP A 2 -6.96 10.88 1.79
N ILE A 3 -6.38 10.78 2.98
CA ILE A 3 -5.29 9.83 3.29
C ILE A 3 -5.76 9.00 4.45
N LYS A 4 -6.08 7.73 4.18
CA LYS A 4 -6.67 6.79 5.15
C LYS A 4 -5.88 6.66 6.44
N LEU A 5 -4.55 6.82 6.36
CA LEU A 5 -3.69 6.76 7.53
C LEU A 5 -4.01 7.87 8.55
N PHE A 6 -4.56 9.00 8.10
CA PHE A 6 -4.97 10.13 8.92
C PHE A 6 -6.48 10.17 9.20
N ASP A 7 -7.20 9.08 9.00
CA ASP A 7 -8.64 9.00 9.30
C ASP A 7 -8.92 9.30 10.77
N GLY A 8 -9.85 10.22 11.02
CA GLY A 8 -10.19 10.68 12.37
C GLY A 8 -9.15 11.59 13.02
N ILE A 9 -8.14 12.06 12.28
CA ILE A 9 -7.13 13.02 12.76
C ILE A 9 -7.35 14.38 12.10
N ALA A 10 -7.55 15.41 12.92
CA ALA A 10 -7.77 16.77 12.42
C ALA A 10 -6.49 17.34 11.75
N PRO A 11 -6.61 18.18 10.70
CA PRO A 11 -5.45 18.71 9.97
C PRO A 11 -4.41 19.41 10.86
N LYS A 12 -4.86 20.14 11.88
CA LYS A 12 -4.00 20.82 12.87
C LYS A 12 -3.09 19.86 13.66
N ASP A 13 -3.55 18.63 13.86
CA ASP A 13 -2.86 17.62 14.67
C ASP A 13 -1.91 16.76 13.82
N ARG A 14 -2.06 16.79 12.48
CA ARG A 14 -1.20 16.03 11.55
C ARG A 14 0.25 16.44 11.69
N LYS A 15 0.57 17.73 11.87
CA LYS A 15 1.96 18.18 12.05
C LYS A 15 2.64 17.49 13.23
N GLN A 16 1.94 17.35 14.35
CA GLN A 16 2.47 16.68 15.53
C GLN A 16 2.71 15.18 15.29
N ILE A 17 1.84 14.53 14.51
CA ILE A 17 2.04 13.15 14.08
C ILE A 17 3.28 13.04 13.19
N MET A 18 3.39 13.87 12.16
CA MET A 18 4.56 13.88 11.28
C MET A 18 5.87 14.01 12.10
N GLU A 19 5.89 14.85 13.12
CA GLU A 19 7.02 14.96 14.05
C GLU A 19 7.25 13.70 14.90
N CYS A 20 6.20 13.12 15.51
CA CYS A 20 6.30 11.90 16.31
C CYS A 20 6.87 10.72 15.54
N PHE A 21 6.47 10.57 14.28
CA PHE A 21 6.90 9.46 13.43
C PHE A 21 8.14 9.79 12.59
N GLY A 22 8.75 10.96 12.82
CA GLY A 22 9.99 11.40 12.17
C GLY A 22 9.86 11.49 10.65
N ALA A 23 8.73 12.00 10.18
CA ALA A 23 8.39 11.95 8.79
C ALA A 23 9.28 12.87 7.95
N ARG A 24 9.68 12.39 6.77
CA ARG A 24 10.44 13.17 5.78
C ARG A 24 9.72 13.13 4.45
N THR A 25 9.78 14.23 3.70
CA THR A 25 9.17 14.33 2.37
C THR A 25 10.26 14.46 1.33
N GLU A 26 10.20 13.67 0.28
CA GLU A 26 11.18 13.69 -0.80
C GLU A 26 10.45 13.62 -2.15
N SER A 27 11.07 14.19 -3.18
CA SER A 27 10.56 14.20 -4.56
C SER A 27 11.42 13.31 -5.43
N PHE A 28 10.80 12.59 -6.35
CA PHE A 28 11.45 11.63 -7.23
C PHE A 28 11.00 11.85 -8.68
N ASN A 29 11.93 11.66 -9.61
CA ASN A 29 11.59 11.63 -11.03
C ASN A 29 10.97 10.28 -11.42
N GLU A 30 10.35 10.20 -12.59
CA GLU A 30 9.86 8.96 -13.19
C GLU A 30 10.97 7.91 -13.32
N GLY A 31 10.68 6.66 -12.96
CA GLY A 31 11.60 5.52 -13.05
C GLY A 31 12.66 5.44 -11.94
N GLU A 32 12.67 6.37 -10.98
CA GLU A 32 13.57 6.34 -9.83
C GLU A 32 13.15 5.30 -8.78
N THR A 33 14.14 4.58 -8.23
CA THR A 33 13.92 3.71 -7.08
C THR A 33 13.85 4.53 -5.80
N ILE A 34 12.68 4.55 -5.18
CA ILE A 34 12.38 5.23 -3.92
C ILE A 34 12.99 4.48 -2.73
N LEU A 35 12.78 3.17 -2.65
CA LEU A 35 13.23 2.33 -1.54
C LEU A 35 13.66 0.96 -2.05
N SER A 36 14.78 0.45 -1.55
CA SER A 36 15.20 -0.95 -1.69
C SER A 36 15.19 -1.60 -0.32
N TYR A 37 14.30 -2.57 -0.10
CA TYR A 37 14.05 -3.14 1.23
C TYR A 37 15.14 -4.11 1.72
N GLY A 38 16.10 -4.46 0.85
CA GLY A 38 17.23 -5.34 1.19
C GLY A 38 18.41 -4.71 1.91
N GLN A 39 18.47 -3.38 2.00
CA GLN A 39 19.62 -2.69 2.59
C GLN A 39 19.36 -2.18 4.01
N GLY A 40 18.46 -2.85 4.76
CA GLY A 40 18.11 -2.47 6.13
C GLY A 40 17.24 -1.22 6.25
N ASN A 41 16.84 -0.60 5.13
CA ASN A 41 15.89 0.49 5.14
C ASN A 41 14.47 -0.06 5.30
N ARG A 42 13.88 0.17 6.48
CA ARG A 42 12.53 -0.27 6.82
C ARG A 42 11.57 0.92 6.92
N SER A 43 11.63 1.82 5.96
CA SER A 43 10.69 2.94 5.88
C SER A 43 9.35 2.52 5.28
N VAL A 44 8.27 3.12 5.74
CA VAL A 44 6.92 3.07 5.15
C VAL A 44 6.66 4.38 4.42
N GLY A 45 6.04 4.35 3.25
CA GLY A 45 5.80 5.53 2.42
C GLY A 45 4.32 5.85 2.23
N ILE A 46 3.99 7.12 1.99
CA ILE A 46 2.70 7.57 1.45
C ILE A 46 2.98 8.38 0.20
N VAL A 47 2.30 8.06 -0.90
CA VAL A 47 2.34 8.84 -2.12
C VAL A 47 1.47 10.09 -1.93
N LEU A 48 2.05 11.28 -1.97
CA LEU A 48 1.29 12.54 -1.96
C LEU A 48 0.88 12.96 -3.36
N GLU A 49 1.76 12.76 -4.33
CA GLU A 49 1.54 13.04 -5.74
C GLU A 49 2.28 11.97 -6.56
N GLY A 50 1.73 11.63 -7.72
CA GLY A 50 2.28 10.60 -8.60
C GLY A 50 1.75 9.19 -8.32
N MET A 51 2.52 8.21 -8.80
CA MET A 51 2.22 6.78 -8.69
C MET A 51 3.50 5.96 -8.50
N VAL A 52 3.43 4.95 -7.62
CA VAL A 52 4.57 4.09 -7.26
C VAL A 52 4.20 2.63 -7.47
N ASN A 53 5.10 1.86 -8.07
CA ASN A 53 5.01 0.41 -8.16
C ASN A 53 5.88 -0.24 -7.07
N ILE A 54 5.32 -1.23 -6.39
CA ILE A 54 6.07 -2.16 -5.55
C ILE A 54 6.44 -3.35 -6.42
N GLU A 55 7.74 -3.48 -6.69
CA GLU A 55 8.30 -4.50 -7.54
C GLU A 55 8.99 -5.59 -6.72
N LYS A 56 8.85 -6.85 -7.13
CA LYS A 56 9.69 -7.95 -6.68
C LYS A 56 10.59 -8.41 -7.83
N THR A 57 11.88 -8.58 -7.55
CA THR A 57 12.84 -9.17 -8.49
C THR A 57 13.04 -10.64 -8.18
N ASP A 58 12.95 -11.53 -9.18
CA ASP A 58 13.25 -12.95 -9.01
C ASP A 58 14.77 -13.25 -9.15
N ALA A 59 15.15 -14.51 -8.92
CA ALA A 59 16.54 -14.95 -9.01
C ALA A 59 17.16 -14.82 -10.43
N ASN A 60 16.32 -14.66 -11.47
CA ASN A 60 16.76 -14.45 -12.85
C ASN A 60 16.82 -12.96 -13.22
N GLY A 61 16.48 -12.06 -12.29
CA GLY A 61 16.43 -10.62 -12.51
C GLY A 61 15.11 -10.13 -13.13
N ASN A 62 14.09 -10.98 -13.26
CA ASN A 62 12.80 -10.54 -13.77
C ASN A 62 12.06 -9.75 -12.70
N ARG A 63 11.53 -8.59 -13.09
CA ARG A 63 10.76 -7.72 -12.20
C ARG A 63 9.26 -7.99 -12.38
N MET A 64 8.56 -8.08 -11.25
CA MET A 64 7.12 -8.26 -11.21
C MET A 64 6.50 -7.17 -10.35
N ILE A 65 5.52 -6.45 -10.90
CA ILE A 65 4.71 -5.49 -10.16
C ILE A 65 3.77 -6.26 -9.23
N MET A 66 3.96 -6.08 -7.93
CA MET A 66 3.18 -6.72 -6.87
C MET A 66 2.00 -5.84 -6.45
N GLU A 67 2.23 -4.53 -6.42
CA GLU A 67 1.24 -3.51 -6.07
C GLU A 67 1.51 -2.23 -6.85
N GLN A 68 0.47 -1.58 -7.33
CA GLN A 68 0.50 -0.21 -7.84
C GLN A 68 -0.17 0.66 -6.79
N VAL A 69 0.48 1.77 -6.43
CA VAL A 69 0.14 2.61 -5.28
C VAL A 69 -0.13 4.01 -5.78
N ASP A 70 -1.37 4.44 -5.61
CA ASP A 70 -1.84 5.75 -6.04
C ASP A 70 -1.58 6.83 -4.97
N ALA A 71 -1.67 8.09 -5.40
CA ALA A 71 -1.71 9.24 -4.48
C ALA A 71 -2.76 9.02 -3.38
N GLY A 72 -2.29 8.99 -2.13
CA GLY A 72 -3.10 8.89 -0.92
C GLY A 72 -3.00 7.53 -0.25
N GLU A 73 -2.37 6.58 -0.92
CA GLU A 73 -2.14 5.25 -0.43
C GLU A 73 -0.78 5.11 0.24
N ILE A 74 -0.74 4.19 1.21
CA ILE A 74 0.46 3.80 1.92
C ILE A 74 1.12 2.63 1.20
N PHE A 75 2.44 2.53 1.26
CA PHE A 75 3.19 1.40 0.73
C PHE A 75 4.35 1.01 1.63
N GLY A 76 4.86 -0.20 1.40
CA GLY A 76 5.99 -0.74 2.14
C GLY A 76 5.63 -1.22 3.54
N GLU A 77 4.41 -1.03 4.03
CA GLU A 77 4.00 -1.43 5.37
C GLU A 77 4.10 -2.95 5.58
N MET A 78 3.63 -3.76 4.61
CA MET A 78 3.73 -5.22 4.73
C MET A 78 5.19 -5.72 4.68
N ILE A 79 6.09 -4.93 4.10
CA ILE A 79 7.51 -5.27 3.92
C ILE A 79 8.33 -4.78 5.13
N ALA A 80 8.15 -3.52 5.53
CA ALA A 80 8.88 -2.87 6.61
C ALA A 80 8.59 -3.50 7.99
N PHE A 81 7.39 -4.05 8.20
CA PHE A 81 7.02 -4.78 9.42
C PHE A 81 7.30 -6.30 9.34
N SER A 82 7.77 -6.80 8.18
CA SER A 82 8.16 -8.20 8.03
C SER A 82 9.41 -8.51 8.86
N ARG A 83 9.43 -9.71 9.46
CA ARG A 83 10.64 -10.28 10.10
C ARG A 83 11.49 -11.11 9.14
N LEU A 84 10.98 -11.36 7.94
CA LEU A 84 11.70 -12.07 6.88
C LEU A 84 12.55 -11.09 6.08
N ALA A 85 13.69 -11.55 5.55
CA ALA A 85 14.44 -10.81 4.55
C ALA A 85 13.55 -10.60 3.31
N GLN A 86 13.49 -9.36 2.83
CA GLN A 86 12.64 -8.95 1.71
C GLN A 86 13.49 -8.19 0.69
N ASP A 87 14.70 -8.70 0.46
CA ASP A 87 15.76 -7.98 -0.24
C ASP A 87 15.47 -7.80 -1.73
N ASP A 88 14.55 -8.62 -2.23
CA ASP A 88 14.07 -8.63 -3.61
C ASP A 88 13.03 -7.55 -3.91
N PHE A 89 12.57 -6.79 -2.90
CA PHE A 89 11.51 -5.80 -3.07
C PHE A 89 12.06 -4.38 -3.22
N ALA A 90 11.48 -3.64 -4.15
CA ALA A 90 11.74 -2.22 -4.36
C ALA A 90 10.45 -1.43 -4.57
N ALA A 91 10.46 -0.16 -4.18
CA ALA A 91 9.45 0.82 -4.57
C ALA A 91 10.05 1.69 -5.70
N VAL A 92 9.38 1.76 -6.85
CA VAL A 92 9.85 2.46 -8.05
C VAL A 92 8.75 3.40 -8.54
N THR A 93 9.09 4.61 -8.94
CA THR A 93 8.13 5.57 -9.49
C THR A 93 7.69 5.19 -10.91
N GLU A 94 6.38 5.19 -11.15
CA GLU A 94 5.81 5.08 -12.51
C GLU A 94 5.70 6.45 -13.19
N GLU A 95 5.60 7.52 -12.39
CA GLU A 95 5.60 8.93 -12.83
C GLU A 95 6.31 9.79 -11.78
N ALA A 96 6.55 11.09 -12.05
CA ALA A 96 7.15 11.98 -11.05
C ALA A 96 6.33 11.98 -9.75
N CYS A 97 6.99 11.75 -8.61
CA CYS A 97 6.32 11.51 -7.34
C CYS A 97 6.79 12.45 -6.23
N ILE A 98 5.87 12.75 -5.29
CA ILE A 98 6.20 13.30 -3.98
C ILE A 98 5.79 12.27 -2.93
N VAL A 99 6.73 11.84 -2.11
CA VAL A 99 6.51 10.76 -1.12
C VAL A 99 6.87 11.25 0.28
N VAL A 100 6.02 10.90 1.23
CA VAL A 100 6.30 11.02 2.67
C VAL A 100 6.73 9.68 3.22
N PHE A 101 7.86 9.64 3.92
CA PHE A 101 8.35 8.45 4.60
C PHE A 101 8.19 8.54 6.11
N PHE A 102 7.93 7.39 6.72
CA PHE A 102 7.91 7.17 8.15
C PHE A 102 8.86 6.03 8.50
N ASP A 103 9.62 6.21 9.56
CA ASP A 103 10.53 5.19 10.08
C ASP A 103 9.73 4.12 10.84
N ASN A 104 9.83 2.84 10.47
CA ASN A 104 9.05 1.78 11.12
C ASN A 104 9.35 1.65 12.62
N GLU A 105 10.55 1.99 13.10
CA GLU A 105 10.88 1.93 14.52
C GLU A 105 10.09 3.00 15.27
N LYS A 106 9.99 4.20 14.70
CA LYS A 106 9.18 5.28 15.26
C LYS A 106 7.68 5.01 15.15
N ILE A 107 7.26 4.16 14.21
CA ILE A 107 5.88 3.67 14.17
C ILE A 107 5.60 2.63 15.25
N SER A 108 6.57 1.74 15.51
CA SER A 108 6.42 0.62 16.45
C SER A 108 6.55 1.05 17.92
N HIS A 109 7.27 2.13 18.18
CA HIS A 109 7.54 2.63 19.52
C HIS A 109 6.65 3.84 19.84
N PRO A 110 5.81 3.75 20.89
CA PRO A 110 5.01 4.88 21.34
C PRO A 110 5.90 6.08 21.60
N CYS A 111 5.51 7.25 21.11
CA CYS A 111 6.16 8.47 21.58
C CYS A 111 6.02 8.55 23.11
N GLY A 112 7.04 9.05 23.80
CA GLY A 112 7.08 9.10 25.28
C GLY A 112 5.95 9.90 25.96
N LYS A 113 4.99 10.43 25.18
CA LYS A 113 3.85 11.22 25.62
C LYS A 113 2.52 10.44 25.65
N LEU A 114 2.50 9.12 25.41
CA LEU A 114 1.26 8.32 25.36
C LEU A 114 0.17 8.98 24.49
N CYS A 115 0.57 9.58 23.36
CA CYS A 115 -0.36 10.42 22.61
C CYS A 115 -1.44 9.56 21.94
N GLY A 116 -2.72 9.93 22.11
CA GLY A 116 -3.85 9.22 21.50
C GLY A 116 -3.78 9.17 19.97
N PHE A 117 -3.06 10.12 19.37
CA PHE A 117 -2.80 10.16 17.93
C PHE A 117 -1.94 8.99 17.44
N HIS A 118 -1.00 8.53 18.26
CA HIS A 118 -0.13 7.41 17.89
C HIS A 118 -0.94 6.11 17.81
N LEU A 119 -1.79 5.87 18.82
CA LEU A 119 -2.74 4.75 18.81
C LEU A 119 -3.69 4.83 17.61
N LYS A 120 -4.18 6.02 17.28
CA LYS A 120 -5.07 6.19 16.13
C LYS A 120 -4.39 5.91 14.79
N MET A 121 -3.14 6.35 14.62
CA MET A 121 -2.37 6.07 13.41
C MET A 121 -2.06 4.57 13.27
N ILE A 122 -1.71 3.89 14.37
CA ILE A 122 -1.53 2.42 14.38
C ILE A 122 -2.84 1.71 14.01
N ASP A 123 -3.97 2.12 14.60
CA ASP A 123 -5.31 1.58 14.29
C ASP A 123 -5.64 1.73 12.80
N ASN A 124 -5.43 2.92 12.24
CA ASN A 124 -5.62 3.18 10.81
C ASN A 124 -4.68 2.32 9.95
N MET A 125 -3.41 2.16 10.34
CA MET A 125 -2.45 1.32 9.62
C MET A 125 -2.84 -0.16 9.64
N LEU A 126 -3.30 -0.67 10.79
CA LEU A 126 -3.83 -2.04 10.92
C LEU A 126 -5.05 -2.25 10.02
N ALA A 127 -5.97 -1.29 9.97
CA ALA A 127 -7.12 -1.34 9.08
C ALA A 127 -6.70 -1.38 7.61
N ILE A 128 -5.71 -0.58 7.20
CA ILE A 128 -5.19 -0.58 5.82
C ILE A 128 -4.52 -1.91 5.49
N MET A 129 -3.65 -2.43 6.37
CA MET A 129 -2.99 -3.73 6.19
C MET A 129 -4.00 -4.86 6.09
N SER A 130 -5.04 -4.85 6.92
CA SER A 130 -6.14 -5.82 6.86
C SER A 130 -6.87 -5.76 5.51
N GLN A 131 -7.23 -4.56 5.05
CA GLN A 131 -7.86 -4.38 3.73
C GLN A 131 -6.99 -4.91 2.59
N LYS A 132 -5.69 -4.60 2.58
CA LYS A 132 -4.76 -5.09 1.56
C LYS A 132 -4.60 -6.61 1.60
N SER A 133 -4.47 -7.20 2.79
CA SER A 133 -4.40 -8.65 2.97
C SER A 133 -5.65 -9.38 2.47
N MET A 134 -6.84 -8.83 2.75
CA MET A 134 -8.10 -9.36 2.24
C MET A 134 -8.17 -9.26 0.70
N LYS A 135 -7.79 -8.11 0.12
CA LYS A 135 -7.72 -7.95 -1.35
C LYS A 135 -6.78 -8.98 -1.99
N LEU A 136 -5.61 -9.23 -1.39
CA LEU A 136 -4.68 -10.23 -1.88
C LEU A 136 -5.27 -11.64 -1.80
N SER A 137 -5.93 -11.97 -0.68
CA SER A 137 -6.60 -13.26 -0.49
C SER A 137 -7.72 -13.49 -1.52
N GLU A 138 -8.53 -12.47 -1.80
CA GLU A 138 -9.55 -12.51 -2.86
C GLU A 138 -8.93 -12.81 -4.23
N ARG A 139 -7.80 -12.16 -4.58
CA ARG A 139 -7.07 -12.43 -5.83
C ARG A 139 -6.60 -13.88 -5.91
N VAL A 140 -6.04 -14.43 -4.83
CA VAL A 140 -5.59 -15.83 -4.77
C VAL A 140 -6.75 -16.79 -5.01
N VAL A 141 -7.90 -16.57 -4.35
CA VAL A 141 -9.10 -17.39 -4.54
C VAL A 141 -9.56 -17.35 -6.00
N VAL A 142 -9.64 -16.16 -6.60
CA VAL A 142 -10.00 -16.02 -8.02
C VAL A 142 -9.01 -16.80 -8.88
N LEU A 143 -7.70 -16.57 -8.74
CA LEU A 143 -6.66 -17.18 -9.58
C LEU A 143 -6.56 -18.70 -9.45
N SER A 144 -6.95 -19.27 -8.30
CA SER A 144 -6.96 -20.70 -8.02
C SER A 144 -8.03 -21.48 -8.80
N ASN A 145 -9.01 -20.80 -9.41
CA ASN A 145 -10.01 -21.46 -10.24
C ASN A 145 -9.42 -21.98 -11.56
N ARG A 146 -9.92 -23.13 -12.02
CA ARG A 146 -9.33 -23.90 -13.13
C ARG A 146 -9.58 -23.26 -14.49
N SER A 147 -10.76 -22.69 -14.68
CA SER A 147 -11.16 -22.07 -15.96
C SER A 147 -11.35 -20.56 -15.85
N ILE A 148 -11.10 -19.84 -16.94
CA ILE A 148 -11.37 -18.40 -17.04
C ILE A 148 -12.82 -18.09 -16.68
N ARG A 149 -13.77 -18.94 -17.09
CA ARG A 149 -15.19 -18.80 -16.76
C ARG A 149 -15.41 -18.78 -15.24
N GLU A 150 -14.80 -19.69 -14.50
CA GLU A 150 -14.93 -19.73 -13.03
C GLU A 150 -14.29 -18.51 -12.37
N LYS A 151 -13.12 -18.07 -12.86
CA LYS A 151 -12.45 -16.84 -12.40
C LYS A 151 -13.38 -15.62 -12.54
N LEU A 152 -14.00 -15.47 -13.71
CA LEU A 152 -14.93 -14.38 -14.01
C LEU A 152 -16.18 -14.45 -13.13
N LEU A 153 -16.79 -15.62 -12.98
CA LEU A 153 -17.97 -15.79 -12.12
C LEU A 153 -17.68 -15.43 -10.66
N HIS A 154 -16.52 -15.85 -10.14
CA HIS A 154 -16.12 -15.53 -8.77
C HIS A 154 -15.82 -14.03 -8.60
N TYR A 155 -15.10 -13.43 -9.56
CA TYR A 155 -14.83 -12.00 -9.57
C TYR A 155 -16.13 -11.17 -9.62
N PHE A 156 -17.09 -11.55 -10.46
CA PHE A 156 -18.40 -10.91 -10.54
C PHE A 156 -19.22 -11.09 -9.25
N SER A 157 -19.11 -12.23 -8.58
CA SER A 157 -19.74 -12.44 -7.27
C SER A 157 -19.18 -11.50 -6.20
N ILE A 158 -17.86 -11.28 -6.20
CA ILE A 158 -17.20 -10.32 -5.30
C ILE A 158 -17.70 -8.89 -5.60
N LEU A 159 -17.75 -8.50 -6.87
CA LEU A 159 -18.25 -7.18 -7.27
C LEU A 159 -19.71 -6.98 -6.89
N ALA A 160 -20.56 -7.99 -7.07
CA ALA A 160 -21.97 -7.95 -6.70
C ALA A 160 -22.14 -7.74 -5.19
N ALA A 161 -21.37 -8.47 -4.37
CA ALA A 161 -21.39 -8.32 -2.92
C ALA A 161 -20.93 -6.93 -2.48
N LYS A 162 -19.84 -6.39 -3.06
CA LYS A 162 -19.32 -5.05 -2.75
C LYS A 162 -20.30 -3.93 -3.13
N ASN A 163 -21.05 -4.10 -4.23
CA ASN A 163 -22.04 -3.12 -4.68
C ASN A 163 -23.43 -3.33 -4.07
N GLY A 164 -23.65 -4.41 -3.29
CA GLY A 164 -24.97 -4.78 -2.78
C GLY A 164 -26.02 -5.07 -3.87
N SER A 165 -25.59 -5.36 -5.10
CA SER A 165 -26.45 -5.47 -6.28
C SER A 165 -25.91 -6.50 -7.27
N ARG A 166 -26.81 -7.24 -7.94
CA ARG A 166 -26.46 -8.16 -9.03
C ARG A 166 -26.19 -7.44 -10.36
N THR A 167 -26.47 -6.14 -10.42
CA THR A 167 -26.18 -5.27 -11.56
C THR A 167 -25.19 -4.20 -11.11
N PHE A 168 -24.02 -4.18 -11.74
CA PHE A 168 -22.92 -3.28 -11.40
C PHE A 168 -22.14 -2.91 -12.66
N ARG A 169 -21.40 -1.80 -12.61
CA ARG A 169 -20.44 -1.45 -13.67
C ARG A 169 -19.11 -2.12 -13.38
N LEU A 170 -18.45 -2.63 -14.42
CA LEU A 170 -17.10 -3.15 -14.27
C LEU A 170 -16.13 -1.99 -14.04
N PRO A 171 -15.17 -2.13 -13.10
CA PRO A 171 -14.16 -1.11 -12.84
C PRO A 171 -13.04 -1.11 -13.89
N VAL A 172 -13.06 -2.04 -14.84
CA VAL A 172 -12.07 -2.21 -15.90
C VAL A 172 -12.75 -2.38 -17.25
N THR A 173 -12.01 -2.12 -18.32
CA THR A 173 -12.49 -2.37 -19.69
C THR A 173 -12.53 -3.87 -19.99
N GLY A 174 -13.31 -4.27 -21.00
CA GLY A 174 -13.34 -5.66 -21.46
C GLY A 174 -11.98 -6.17 -21.95
N VAL A 175 -11.13 -5.28 -22.48
CA VAL A 175 -9.76 -5.61 -22.93
C VAL A 175 -8.85 -5.89 -21.73
N SER A 176 -8.95 -5.10 -20.67
CA SER A 176 -8.19 -5.31 -19.43
C SER A 176 -8.65 -6.55 -18.62
N LEU A 177 -9.81 -7.12 -18.98
CA LEU A 177 -10.40 -8.29 -18.32
C LEU A 177 -10.08 -9.61 -19.07
N ALA A 178 -9.70 -9.53 -20.34
CA ALA A 178 -9.41 -10.66 -21.22
C ALA A 178 -7.95 -11.13 -21.06
#